data_AF-A0A3N4IMZ6-F1
#
_entry.id   AF-A0A3N4IMZ6-F1
#
_cell.length_a   1.000
_cell.length_b   1.000
_cell.length_c   1.000
_cell.angle_alpha   90.00
_cell.angle_beta   90.00
_cell.angle_gamma   90.00
#
_symmetry.space_group_name_H-M   'P 1'
#
loop_
_entity.id
_entity.type
_entity.pdbx_description
1 polymer ?
#
loop_
_entity_poly.entity_id
_entity_poly.type
_entity_poly.pdbx_seq_one_letter_code
_entity_poly.pdbx_strand_id
1 'polypeptide(L)'
;MAQILQANVGNSSVDARIGAPQPRLSLLFALPTELRIEIYRQCTVFSLVQLSHTCHHLENEINSLAYIYKKSFGYSKRQESTQASHLALQDVRKLSSPEEVEQLLSLTLEIPSPLIAISSSSPTPHVGASLLHLPIELRIEVYTHCTTFALLQLSHTSRSLFYEINSLPSVYQATPGYISNGRFNGYIYDPSNENLSMARITAPVDKAGQNLFIRLYGKRSFDRRRLKTQCWECGKYNVDSRSWFSMLKGVCGGCLKMYHHDDRRA
;
A
#
# COMPACT_ATOMS: atom_id res chain seq x y z
N MET A 1 -79.13 24.27 8.83
CA MET A 1 -78.03 24.08 9.79
C MET A 1 -77.25 22.86 9.32
N ALA A 2 -76.34 23.03 8.36
CA ALA A 2 -74.94 23.39 8.55
C ALA A 2 -74.17 22.32 9.34
N GLN A 3 -73.38 21.49 8.65
CA GLN A 3 -71.98 21.25 8.97
C GLN A 3 -71.31 20.47 7.83
N ILE A 4 -70.40 21.16 7.16
CA ILE A 4 -69.57 20.71 6.05
C ILE A 4 -68.31 20.09 6.65
N LEU A 5 -68.05 18.81 6.36
CA LEU A 5 -66.79 18.14 6.68
C LEU A 5 -65.73 18.59 5.66
N GLN A 6 -64.81 19.45 6.11
CA GLN A 6 -63.62 19.83 5.35
C GLN A 6 -62.54 18.74 5.50
N ALA A 7 -62.20 18.09 4.40
CA ALA A 7 -61.04 17.21 4.30
C ALA A 7 -59.77 18.07 4.14
N ASN A 8 -58.93 18.08 5.18
CA ASN A 8 -57.59 18.65 5.14
C ASN A 8 -56.65 17.67 4.42
N VAL A 9 -56.38 17.91 3.13
CA VAL A 9 -55.28 17.27 2.40
C VAL A 9 -53.99 18.01 2.78
N GLY A 10 -53.30 17.49 3.78
CA GLY A 10 -51.96 17.94 4.15
C GLY A 10 -50.96 17.52 3.07
N ASN A 11 -50.58 18.45 2.20
CA ASN A 11 -49.41 18.35 1.33
C ASN A 11 -48.15 18.37 2.19
N SER A 12 -47.69 17.18 2.60
CA SER A 12 -46.34 16.99 3.16
C SER A 12 -45.32 17.10 2.03
N SER A 13 -44.88 18.34 1.76
CA SER A 13 -43.71 18.63 0.93
C SER A 13 -42.46 18.06 1.60
N VAL A 14 -42.19 16.78 1.32
CA VAL A 14 -40.89 16.16 1.60
C VAL A 14 -39.92 16.73 0.57
N ASP A 15 -39.37 17.90 0.92
CA ASP A 15 -38.16 18.45 0.29
C ASP A 15 -37.02 17.46 0.54
N ALA A 16 -36.92 16.48 -0.35
CA ALA A 16 -35.75 15.66 -0.55
C ALA A 16 -34.62 16.61 -0.95
N ARG A 17 -33.93 17.16 0.05
CA ARG A 17 -32.58 17.68 -0.09
C ARG A 17 -31.72 16.52 -0.59
N ILE A 18 -31.68 16.37 -1.92
CA ILE A 18 -30.70 15.56 -2.63
C ILE A 18 -29.37 16.18 -2.23
N GLY A 19 -28.80 15.66 -1.14
CA GLY A 19 -27.52 16.07 -0.63
C GLY A 19 -26.52 15.84 -1.74
N ALA A 20 -25.91 16.93 -2.22
CA ALA A 20 -24.88 16.85 -3.23
C ALA A 20 -23.88 15.76 -2.82
N PRO A 21 -23.56 14.81 -3.72
CA PRO A 21 -22.68 13.70 -3.38
C PRO A 21 -21.37 14.27 -2.86
N GLN A 22 -21.13 14.10 -1.56
CA GLN A 22 -19.89 14.50 -0.92
C GLN A 22 -18.74 13.86 -1.70
N PRO A 23 -17.75 14.63 -2.16
CA PRO A 23 -16.59 14.07 -2.85
C PRO A 23 -15.91 13.11 -1.89
N ARG A 24 -16.04 11.82 -2.17
CA ARG A 24 -15.37 10.78 -1.40
C ARG A 24 -13.89 10.94 -1.66
N LEU A 25 -13.17 11.53 -0.70
CA LEU A 25 -11.73 11.63 -0.75
C LEU A 25 -11.17 10.24 -1.07
N SER A 26 -10.26 10.16 -2.04
CA SER A 26 -9.62 8.90 -2.40
C SER A 26 -9.07 8.26 -1.13
N LEU A 27 -9.38 6.98 -0.93
CA LEU A 27 -9.03 6.22 0.27
C LEU A 27 -7.54 6.31 0.61
N LEU A 28 -6.72 6.49 -0.43
CA LEU A 28 -5.28 6.71 -0.32
C LEU A 28 -4.97 7.97 0.51
N PHE A 29 -5.70 9.06 0.34
CA PHE A 29 -5.54 10.30 1.14
C PHE A 29 -6.09 10.22 2.56
N ALA A 30 -6.92 9.22 2.86
CA ALA A 30 -7.32 8.95 4.25
C ALA A 30 -6.18 8.27 5.04
N LEU A 31 -5.16 7.76 4.36
CA LEU A 31 -3.98 7.19 5.00
C LEU A 31 -3.03 8.29 5.49
N PRO A 32 -2.43 8.12 6.68
CA PRO A 32 -1.28 8.91 7.09
C PRO A 32 -0.20 8.94 6.00
N THR A 33 0.46 10.08 5.84
CA THR A 33 1.50 10.28 4.82
C THR A 33 2.59 9.21 4.85
N GLU A 34 2.95 8.70 6.03
CA GLU A 34 3.95 7.64 6.16
C GLU A 34 3.51 6.33 5.50
N LEU A 35 2.22 5.98 5.59
CA LEU A 35 1.68 4.78 4.93
C LEU A 35 1.66 4.96 3.41
N ARG A 36 1.30 6.14 2.93
CA ARG A 36 1.33 6.46 1.50
C ARG A 36 2.74 6.38 0.94
N ILE A 37 3.72 6.95 1.64
CA ILE A 37 5.14 6.85 1.29
C ILE A 37 5.59 5.40 1.21
N GLU A 38 5.16 4.56 2.15
CA GLU A 38 5.50 3.14 2.15
C GLU A 38 4.86 2.40 0.98
N ILE A 39 3.62 2.72 0.62
CA ILE A 39 2.99 2.20 -0.60
C ILE A 39 3.82 2.59 -1.83
N TYR A 40 4.19 3.87 -1.96
CA TYR A 40 4.99 4.36 -3.09
C TYR A 40 6.36 3.67 -3.20
N ARG A 41 6.97 3.28 -2.07
CA ARG A 41 8.25 2.55 -2.05
C ARG A 41 8.16 1.14 -2.61
N GLN A 42 6.99 0.51 -2.52
CA GLN A 42 6.76 -0.84 -3.04
C GLN A 42 6.35 -0.81 -4.51
N CYS A 43 5.97 0.35 -5.05
CA CYS A 43 5.59 0.53 -6.45
C CYS A 43 6.81 0.59 -7.38
N THR A 44 6.63 0.06 -8.60
CA THR A 44 7.57 0.30 -9.71
C THR A 44 7.49 1.77 -10.14
N VAL A 45 8.52 2.26 -10.84
CA VAL A 45 8.49 3.61 -11.39
C VAL A 45 7.28 3.81 -12.33
N PHE A 46 6.88 2.76 -13.05
CA PHE A 46 5.75 2.80 -13.96
C PHE A 46 4.42 2.95 -13.20
N SER A 47 4.22 2.16 -12.14
CA SER A 47 3.06 2.34 -11.27
C SER A 47 3.03 3.73 -10.63
N LEU A 48 4.18 4.30 -10.26
CA LEU A 48 4.25 5.67 -9.72
C LEU A 48 3.87 6.74 -10.76
N VAL A 49 4.26 6.55 -12.02
CA VAL A 49 3.82 7.41 -13.14
C VAL A 49 2.30 7.29 -13.33
N GLN A 50 1.75 6.07 -13.34
CA GLN A 50 0.30 5.91 -13.43
C GLN A 50 -0.43 6.59 -12.26
N LEU A 51 0.08 6.41 -11.03
CA LEU A 51 -0.48 7.06 -9.84
C LEU A 51 -0.43 8.58 -9.92
N SER A 52 0.67 9.17 -10.39
CA SER A 52 0.76 10.63 -10.56
C SER A 52 -0.25 11.14 -11.57
N HIS A 53 -0.53 10.39 -12.64
CA HIS A 53 -1.54 10.77 -13.63
C HIS A 53 -3.00 10.66 -13.14
N THR A 54 -3.26 9.96 -12.03
CA THR A 54 -4.64 9.86 -11.52
C THR A 54 -5.18 11.15 -10.90
N CYS A 55 -4.31 11.94 -10.23
CA CYS A 55 -4.68 13.26 -9.70
C CYS A 55 -3.46 14.11 -9.29
N HIS A 56 -3.63 15.44 -9.35
CA HIS A 56 -2.58 16.42 -9.02
C HIS A 56 -2.03 16.33 -7.59
N HIS A 57 -2.81 15.83 -6.62
CA HIS A 57 -2.30 15.68 -5.25
C HIS A 57 -1.25 14.57 -5.17
N LEU A 58 -1.50 13.42 -5.82
CA LEU A 58 -0.52 12.33 -5.90
C LEU A 58 0.69 12.73 -6.72
N GLU A 59 0.46 13.42 -7.85
CA GLU A 59 1.52 14.00 -8.66
C GLU A 59 2.46 14.87 -7.82
N ASN A 60 1.92 15.87 -7.11
CA ASN A 60 2.71 16.76 -6.27
C ASN A 60 3.43 16.00 -5.14
N GLU A 61 2.74 15.06 -4.49
CA GLU A 61 3.32 14.29 -3.39
C GLU A 61 4.48 13.38 -3.89
N ILE A 62 4.28 12.63 -4.96
CA ILE A 62 5.29 11.74 -5.54
C ILE A 62 6.49 12.54 -6.05
N ASN A 63 6.24 13.66 -6.76
CA ASN A 63 7.31 14.52 -7.29
C ASN A 63 8.11 15.21 -6.17
N SER A 64 7.47 15.55 -5.05
CA SER A 64 8.17 16.10 -3.87
C SER A 64 9.11 15.07 -3.23
N LEU A 65 8.91 13.78 -3.49
CA LEU A 65 9.62 12.65 -2.88
C LEU A 65 10.56 11.98 -3.89
N ALA A 66 11.40 12.77 -4.55
CA ALA A 66 12.29 12.30 -5.62
C ALA A 66 13.15 11.07 -5.27
N TYR A 67 13.51 10.91 -4.00
CA TYR A 67 14.30 9.77 -3.55
C TYR A 67 13.55 8.42 -3.64
N ILE A 68 12.22 8.42 -3.70
CA ILE A 68 11.40 7.21 -3.80
C ILE A 68 11.50 6.66 -5.22
N TYR A 69 11.01 7.41 -6.21
CA TYR A 69 10.99 6.92 -7.59
C TYR A 69 12.40 6.72 -8.16
N LYS A 70 13.41 7.48 -7.71
CA LYS A 70 14.82 7.26 -8.10
C LYS A 70 15.38 5.92 -7.61
N LYS A 71 14.80 5.34 -6.56
CA LYS A 71 15.14 4.01 -6.02
C LYS A 71 14.20 2.91 -6.52
N SER A 72 13.02 3.26 -7.00
CA SER A 72 12.04 2.31 -7.52
C SER A 72 12.57 1.57 -8.74
N PHE A 73 12.11 0.33 -8.90
CA PHE A 73 12.46 -0.50 -10.04
C PHE A 73 12.03 0.16 -11.35
N GLY A 74 12.90 0.12 -12.36
CA GLY A 74 12.62 0.64 -13.70
C GLY A 74 13.07 2.07 -13.97
N TYR A 75 13.46 2.85 -12.94
CA TYR A 75 13.84 4.26 -13.13
C TYR A 75 15.15 4.44 -13.92
N SER A 76 15.14 5.39 -14.85
CA SER A 76 16.29 5.74 -15.71
C SER A 76 17.13 6.87 -15.11
N LYS A 77 18.38 6.59 -14.74
CA LYS A 77 19.35 7.61 -14.26
C LYS A 77 19.83 8.58 -15.35
N ARG A 78 19.46 8.37 -16.61
CA ARG A 78 20.05 9.06 -17.75
C ARG A 78 19.75 10.57 -17.79
N GLN A 79 18.76 11.04 -17.02
CA GLN A 79 18.34 12.45 -16.97
C GLN A 79 18.77 13.21 -15.69
N GLU A 80 19.69 12.68 -14.88
CA GLU A 80 20.13 13.37 -13.64
C GLU A 80 20.78 14.75 -13.88
N SER A 81 21.19 15.07 -15.12
CA SER A 81 21.82 16.34 -15.49
C SER A 81 20.85 17.51 -15.67
N THR A 82 19.55 17.26 -15.67
CA THR A 82 18.52 18.31 -15.78
C THR A 82 17.64 18.24 -14.55
N GLN A 83 17.32 19.39 -13.95
CA GLN A 83 16.37 19.54 -12.85
C GLN A 83 14.94 19.12 -13.26
N ALA A 84 14.76 17.86 -13.64
CA ALA A 84 13.44 17.30 -13.90
C ALA A 84 12.70 17.31 -12.57
N SER A 85 11.79 18.28 -12.44
CA SER A 85 10.93 18.46 -11.28
C SER A 85 9.74 17.48 -11.30
N HIS A 86 9.69 16.61 -12.30
CA HIS A 86 8.51 15.82 -12.61
C HIS A 86 8.87 14.42 -13.11
N LEU A 87 8.27 13.40 -12.51
CA LEU A 87 8.33 12.01 -12.93
C LEU A 87 7.46 11.83 -14.19
N ALA A 88 8.05 11.36 -15.29
CA ALA A 88 7.36 11.17 -16.56
C ALA A 88 7.58 9.76 -17.13
N LEU A 89 6.76 9.38 -18.11
CA LEU A 89 6.84 8.07 -18.76
C LEU A 89 8.21 7.80 -19.42
N GLN A 90 8.88 8.86 -19.90
CA GLN A 90 10.24 8.78 -20.45
C GLN A 90 11.31 8.36 -19.44
N ASP A 91 11.02 8.46 -18.13
CA ASP A 91 11.92 8.05 -17.06
C ASP A 91 11.81 6.54 -16.77
N VAL A 92 10.83 5.86 -17.35
CA VAL A 92 10.61 4.40 -17.22
C VAL A 92 11.46 3.66 -18.26
N ARG A 93 12.48 2.94 -17.79
CA ARG A 93 13.40 2.17 -18.65
C ARG A 93 13.15 0.67 -18.63
N LYS A 94 12.66 0.15 -17.52
CA LYS A 94 12.36 -1.27 -17.38
C LYS A 94 10.98 -1.43 -16.77
N LEU A 95 10.24 -2.37 -17.33
CA LEU A 95 8.97 -2.84 -16.79
C LEU A 95 9.26 -4.17 -16.07
N SER A 96 8.58 -4.36 -14.95
CA SER A 96 8.77 -5.49 -14.05
C SER A 96 8.08 -6.76 -14.57
N SER A 97 7.05 -6.61 -15.41
CA SER A 97 6.24 -7.70 -15.90
C SER A 97 5.75 -7.46 -17.35
N PRO A 98 5.35 -8.50 -18.09
CA PRO A 98 4.75 -8.34 -19.42
C PRO A 98 3.41 -7.59 -19.38
N GLU A 99 2.66 -7.69 -18.28
CA GLU A 99 1.40 -6.96 -18.10
C GLU A 99 1.64 -5.45 -18.06
N GLU A 100 2.71 -4.98 -17.41
CA GLU A 100 3.10 -3.58 -17.47
C GLU A 100 3.46 -3.13 -18.90
N VAL A 101 4.00 -4.04 -19.73
CA VAL A 101 4.27 -3.76 -21.16
C VAL A 101 2.97 -3.56 -21.92
N GLU A 102 1.99 -4.44 -21.70
CA GLU A 102 0.66 -4.32 -22.32
C GLU A 102 -0.07 -3.05 -21.87
N GLN A 103 0.04 -2.69 -20.59
CA GLN A 103 -0.51 -1.43 -20.07
C GLN A 103 0.19 -0.22 -20.70
N LEU A 104 1.53 -0.24 -20.80
CA LEU A 104 2.27 0.82 -21.47
C LEU A 104 1.85 0.95 -22.94
N LEU A 105 1.71 -0.17 -23.64
CA LEU A 105 1.23 -0.19 -25.02
C LEU A 105 -0.20 0.34 -25.14
N SER A 106 -1.08 0.00 -24.20
CA SER A 106 -2.44 0.52 -24.19
C SER A 106 -2.46 2.05 -24.03
N LEU A 107 -1.63 2.58 -23.11
CA LEU A 107 -1.50 4.02 -22.88
C LEU A 107 -0.88 4.76 -24.09
N THR A 108 0.04 4.14 -24.83
CA THR A 108 0.64 4.77 -26.02
C THR A 108 -0.22 4.64 -27.27
N LEU A 109 -1.03 3.59 -27.38
CA LEU A 109 -1.93 3.36 -28.52
C LEU A 109 -3.20 4.19 -28.45
N GLU A 110 -3.62 4.63 -27.26
CA GLU A 110 -4.80 5.49 -27.09
C GLU A 110 -4.54 6.98 -27.37
N ILE A 111 -3.33 7.41 -27.72
CA ILE A 111 -3.09 8.82 -28.09
C ILE A 111 -3.70 9.07 -29.49
N PRO A 112 -4.84 9.77 -29.60
CA PRO A 112 -5.30 10.23 -30.90
C PRO A 112 -4.32 11.30 -31.37
N SER A 113 -3.93 11.25 -32.63
CA SER A 113 -2.99 12.19 -33.25
C SER A 113 -3.32 13.67 -32.94
N PRO A 114 -2.31 14.56 -32.96
CA PRO A 114 -2.38 15.87 -32.33
C PRO A 114 -3.07 16.89 -33.23
N LEU A 115 -4.38 17.03 -33.13
CA LEU A 115 -5.09 18.25 -33.51
C LEU A 115 -6.36 18.33 -32.67
N ILE A 116 -6.33 19.01 -31.52
CA ILE A 116 -7.48 19.76 -31.01
C ILE A 116 -6.97 20.74 -29.94
N ALA A 117 -7.40 21.98 -30.13
CA ALA A 117 -7.09 23.14 -29.33
C ALA A 117 -7.29 22.92 -27.82
N ILE A 118 -6.29 23.35 -27.06
CA ILE A 118 -6.33 23.51 -25.61
C ILE A 118 -7.41 24.56 -25.31
N SER A 119 -8.63 24.09 -25.06
CA SER A 119 -9.69 24.91 -24.47
C SER A 119 -9.56 24.82 -22.96
N SER A 120 -9.27 25.96 -22.36
CA SER A 120 -9.19 26.20 -20.92
C SER A 120 -10.58 26.12 -20.27
N SER A 121 -11.17 24.92 -20.22
CA SER A 121 -12.32 24.68 -19.35
C SER A 121 -11.85 24.57 -17.90
N SER A 122 -12.48 25.34 -17.01
CA SER A 122 -12.15 25.44 -15.59
C SER A 122 -11.96 24.07 -14.94
N PRO A 123 -11.02 23.91 -13.99
CA PRO A 123 -10.80 22.66 -13.28
C PRO A 123 -12.07 22.29 -12.51
N THR A 124 -12.89 21.42 -13.10
CA THR A 124 -13.95 20.74 -12.37
C THR A 124 -13.29 20.00 -11.21
N PRO A 125 -13.75 20.16 -9.97
CA PRO A 125 -13.17 19.47 -8.82
C PRO A 125 -13.15 17.98 -9.13
N HIS A 126 -11.96 17.45 -9.40
CA HIS A 126 -11.76 16.05 -9.73
C HIS A 126 -12.20 15.25 -8.51
N VAL A 127 -13.36 14.60 -8.65
CA VAL A 127 -13.85 13.63 -7.68
C VAL A 127 -12.77 12.56 -7.60
N GLY A 128 -12.03 12.55 -6.49
CA GLY A 128 -10.88 11.66 -6.32
C GLY A 128 -11.27 10.23 -6.66
N ALA A 129 -10.55 9.62 -7.60
CA ALA A 129 -10.77 8.21 -7.93
C ALA A 129 -10.51 7.39 -6.68
N SER A 130 -11.58 6.84 -6.09
CA SER A 130 -11.47 5.86 -5.00
C SER A 130 -11.00 4.53 -5.58
N LEU A 131 -10.15 3.81 -4.85
CA LEU A 131 -9.71 2.45 -5.20
C LEU A 131 -10.91 1.55 -5.54
N LEU A 132 -12.04 1.72 -4.83
CA LEU A 132 -13.29 0.98 -5.04
C LEU A 132 -14.04 1.30 -6.35
N HIS A 133 -13.63 2.34 -7.09
CA HIS A 133 -14.17 2.61 -8.43
C HIS A 133 -13.40 1.91 -9.54
N LEU A 134 -12.21 1.37 -9.25
CA LEU A 134 -11.52 0.51 -10.20
C LEU A 134 -12.31 -0.79 -10.40
N PRO A 135 -12.37 -1.35 -11.61
CA PRO A 135 -12.80 -2.74 -11.83
C PRO A 135 -12.09 -3.70 -10.87
N ILE A 136 -12.78 -4.78 -10.50
CA ILE A 136 -12.28 -5.72 -9.49
C ILE A 136 -10.94 -6.35 -9.91
N GLU A 137 -10.74 -6.58 -11.21
CA GLU A 137 -9.52 -7.14 -11.79
C GLU A 137 -8.31 -6.24 -11.50
N LEU A 138 -8.46 -4.93 -11.69
CA LEU A 138 -7.40 -3.97 -11.39
C LEU A 138 -7.13 -3.86 -9.88
N ARG A 139 -8.16 -4.00 -9.04
CA ARG A 139 -7.97 -4.01 -7.59
C ARG A 139 -7.21 -5.25 -7.13
N ILE A 140 -7.54 -6.41 -7.67
CA ILE A 140 -6.83 -7.66 -7.39
C ILE A 140 -5.36 -7.51 -7.78
N GLU A 141 -5.08 -6.95 -8.95
CA GLU A 141 -3.71 -6.67 -9.38
C GLU A 141 -2.99 -5.72 -8.41
N VAL A 142 -3.64 -4.66 -7.93
CA VAL A 142 -3.04 -3.80 -6.89
C VAL A 142 -2.72 -4.61 -5.61
N TYR A 143 -3.57 -5.56 -5.24
CA TYR A 143 -3.35 -6.39 -4.07
C TYR A 143 -2.21 -7.40 -4.24
N THR A 144 -1.97 -7.93 -5.45
CA THR A 144 -0.87 -8.88 -5.70
C THR A 144 0.51 -8.22 -5.52
N HIS A 145 0.59 -6.90 -5.71
CA HIS A 145 1.80 -6.10 -5.47
C HIS A 145 1.97 -5.63 -4.01
N CYS A 146 1.00 -5.90 -3.14
CA CYS A 146 1.06 -5.51 -1.74
C CYS A 146 1.71 -6.58 -0.86
N THR A 147 2.45 -6.18 0.18
CA THR A 147 2.85 -7.11 1.24
C THR A 147 1.64 -7.54 2.07
N THR A 148 1.72 -8.69 2.74
CA THR A 148 0.65 -9.14 3.65
C THR A 148 0.30 -8.09 4.71
N PHE A 149 1.32 -7.35 5.18
CA PHE A 149 1.12 -6.27 6.14
C PHE A 149 0.36 -5.08 5.52
N ALA A 150 0.70 -4.70 4.28
CA ALA A 150 -0.02 -3.65 3.56
C ALA A 150 -1.47 -4.05 3.28
N LEU A 151 -1.72 -5.30 2.87
CA LEU A 151 -3.08 -5.83 2.70
C LEU A 151 -3.87 -5.82 4.00
N LEU A 152 -3.23 -6.12 5.13
CA LEU A 152 -3.86 -5.97 6.43
C LEU A 152 -4.18 -4.51 6.73
N GLN A 153 -3.28 -3.56 6.45
CA GLN A 153 -3.63 -2.14 6.61
C GLN A 153 -4.82 -1.76 5.74
N LEU A 154 -4.82 -2.16 4.46
CA LEU A 154 -5.91 -1.88 3.54
C LEU A 154 -7.24 -2.46 4.03
N SER A 155 -7.25 -3.70 4.54
CA SER A 155 -8.48 -4.31 5.07
C SER A 155 -9.03 -3.55 6.30
N HIS A 156 -8.17 -2.86 7.06
CA HIS A 156 -8.60 -2.04 8.20
C HIS A 156 -9.14 -0.65 7.79
N THR A 157 -8.89 -0.18 6.57
CA THR A 157 -9.35 1.15 6.12
C THR A 157 -10.82 1.20 5.70
N SER A 158 -11.38 0.07 5.25
CA SER A 158 -12.76 -0.01 4.75
C SER A 158 -13.32 -1.42 4.88
N ARG A 159 -14.60 -1.52 5.28
CA ARG A 159 -15.32 -2.81 5.32
C ARG A 159 -15.42 -3.47 3.94
N SER A 160 -15.57 -2.68 2.87
CA SER A 160 -15.63 -3.23 1.50
C SER A 160 -14.31 -3.93 1.14
N LEU A 161 -13.19 -3.27 1.41
CA LEU A 161 -11.86 -3.86 1.20
C LEU A 161 -11.62 -5.06 2.12
N PHE A 162 -12.09 -4.99 3.37
CA PHE A 162 -12.03 -6.12 4.29
C PHE A 162 -12.70 -7.36 3.69
N TYR A 163 -13.95 -7.27 3.25
CA TYR A 163 -14.64 -8.42 2.68
C TYR A 163 -14.03 -8.87 1.37
N GLU A 164 -13.63 -7.94 0.50
CA GLU A 164 -13.01 -8.25 -0.79
C GLU A 164 -11.69 -9.00 -0.62
N ILE A 165 -10.76 -8.47 0.17
CA ILE A 165 -9.45 -9.10 0.42
C ILE A 165 -9.63 -10.46 1.09
N ASN A 166 -10.52 -10.57 2.10
CA ASN A 166 -10.75 -11.85 2.79
C ASN A 166 -11.52 -12.87 1.94
N SER A 167 -12.26 -12.44 0.93
CA SER A 167 -12.90 -13.34 -0.05
C SER A 167 -11.91 -13.94 -1.06
N LEU A 168 -10.67 -13.44 -1.10
CA LEU A 168 -9.63 -13.85 -2.05
C LEU A 168 -8.38 -14.40 -1.33
N PRO A 169 -8.43 -15.59 -0.69
CA PRO A 169 -7.30 -16.15 0.02
C PRO A 169 -6.04 -16.30 -0.83
N SER A 170 -6.18 -16.64 -2.11
CA SER A 170 -5.06 -16.79 -3.04
C SER A 170 -4.19 -15.52 -3.13
N VAL A 171 -4.80 -14.33 -3.03
CA VAL A 171 -4.11 -13.05 -3.10
C VAL A 171 -3.17 -12.90 -1.92
N TYR A 172 -3.67 -12.93 -0.69
CA TYR A 172 -2.81 -12.71 0.47
C TYR A 172 -1.94 -13.93 0.82
N GLN A 173 -2.34 -15.16 0.46
CA GLN A 173 -1.53 -16.36 0.70
C GLN A 173 -0.26 -16.39 -0.15
N ALA A 174 -0.29 -15.80 -1.34
CA ALA A 174 0.89 -15.67 -2.22
C ALA A 174 1.79 -14.50 -1.82
N THR A 175 1.30 -13.56 -0.99
CA THR A 175 2.04 -12.32 -0.70
C THR A 175 3.21 -12.52 0.26
N PRO A 176 4.30 -11.77 0.07
CA PRO A 176 5.42 -11.77 0.99
C PRO A 176 5.01 -11.40 2.42
N GLY A 177 5.38 -12.26 3.38
CA GLY A 177 5.10 -12.07 4.80
C GLY A 177 3.90 -12.85 5.34
N TYR A 178 3.19 -13.62 4.50
CA TYR A 178 2.08 -14.48 4.92
C TYR A 178 2.58 -15.85 5.41
N ILE A 179 1.96 -16.35 6.48
CA ILE A 179 2.21 -17.69 7.02
C ILE A 179 1.23 -18.68 6.37
N SER A 180 1.63 -19.26 5.23
CA SER A 180 0.82 -20.20 4.45
C SER A 180 0.59 -21.53 5.14
N ASN A 181 1.64 -22.12 5.70
CA ASN A 181 1.57 -23.41 6.40
C ASN A 181 2.61 -23.46 7.51
N GLY A 182 2.18 -23.19 8.74
CA GLY A 182 3.05 -23.24 9.90
C GLY A 182 2.36 -23.99 11.02
N ARG A 183 3.02 -25.02 11.56
CA ARG A 183 2.73 -25.48 12.92
C ARG A 183 3.06 -24.34 13.87
N PHE A 184 2.10 -23.49 14.19
CA PHE A 184 2.30 -22.43 15.17
C PHE A 184 2.07 -23.01 16.56
N ASN A 185 3.13 -23.08 17.37
CA ASN A 185 3.13 -23.76 18.68
C ASN A 185 2.67 -25.23 18.62
N GLY A 186 2.95 -25.94 17.52
CA GLY A 186 2.59 -27.36 17.36
C GLY A 186 1.16 -27.62 16.89
N TYR A 187 0.31 -26.60 16.79
CA TYR A 187 -1.03 -26.73 16.23
C TYR A 187 -0.98 -26.65 14.70
N ILE A 188 -1.64 -27.59 14.04
CA ILE A 188 -1.89 -27.55 12.59
C ILE A 188 -3.06 -26.60 12.39
N TYR A 189 -2.84 -25.51 11.67
CA TYR A 189 -3.90 -24.59 11.30
C TYR A 189 -4.36 -24.89 9.88
N ASP A 190 -5.66 -24.87 9.67
CA ASP A 190 -6.24 -24.90 8.34
C ASP A 190 -6.20 -23.48 7.74
N PRO A 191 -5.41 -23.25 6.67
CA PRO A 191 -5.31 -21.94 6.03
C PRO A 191 -6.57 -21.57 5.22
N SER A 192 -7.48 -22.51 4.98
CA SER A 192 -8.65 -22.29 4.11
C SER A 192 -9.80 -21.52 4.77
N ASN A 193 -9.79 -21.38 6.10
CA ASN A 193 -10.94 -20.86 6.85
C ASN A 193 -10.64 -19.62 7.71
N GLU A 194 -9.46 -19.01 7.52
CA GLU A 194 -9.07 -17.83 8.31
C GLU A 194 -8.92 -16.58 7.46
N ASN A 195 -9.60 -15.54 7.93
CA ASN A 195 -9.41 -14.17 7.47
C ASN A 195 -7.96 -13.72 7.70
N LEU A 196 -7.48 -12.87 6.81
CA LEU A 196 -6.24 -12.12 6.95
C LEU A 196 -6.24 -11.41 8.31
N SER A 197 -5.28 -11.80 9.15
CA SER A 197 -5.16 -11.29 10.51
C SER A 197 -3.70 -11.10 10.89
N MET A 198 -3.47 -10.31 11.93
CA MET A 198 -2.13 -10.13 12.53
C MET A 198 -1.46 -11.46 12.89
N ALA A 199 -2.24 -12.48 13.26
CA ALA A 199 -1.71 -13.79 13.60
C ALA A 199 -1.04 -14.49 12.40
N ARG A 200 -1.34 -14.08 11.16
CA ARG A 200 -0.81 -14.68 9.92
C ARG A 200 0.35 -13.91 9.29
N ILE A 201 0.87 -12.88 9.96
CA ILE A 201 2.03 -12.13 9.50
C ILE A 201 3.28 -12.67 10.21
N THR A 202 4.25 -13.17 9.43
CA THR A 202 5.51 -13.74 9.96
C THR A 202 6.43 -12.63 10.45
N ALA A 203 6.60 -11.60 9.62
CA ALA A 203 7.20 -10.30 9.87
C ALA A 203 7.07 -9.49 8.56
N PRO A 204 7.06 -8.15 8.62
CA PRO A 204 7.21 -7.33 7.42
C PRO A 204 8.54 -7.65 6.73
N VAL A 205 8.55 -7.60 5.40
CA VAL A 205 9.67 -8.01 4.55
C VAL A 205 10.91 -7.14 4.74
N ASP A 206 10.70 -5.84 5.03
CA ASP A 206 11.76 -4.87 5.18
C ASP A 206 11.74 -4.17 6.56
N LYS A 207 12.82 -3.44 6.83
CA LYS A 207 13.02 -2.71 8.08
C LYS A 207 12.00 -1.58 8.29
N ALA A 208 11.52 -0.96 7.21
CA ALA A 208 10.57 0.14 7.29
C ALA A 208 9.18 -0.39 7.71
N GLY A 209 8.69 -1.42 7.02
CA GLY A 209 7.51 -2.17 7.37
C GLY A 209 7.61 -2.75 8.78
N GLN A 210 8.77 -3.27 9.20
CA GLN A 210 8.95 -3.77 10.56
C GLN A 210 8.82 -2.68 11.62
N ASN A 211 9.46 -1.52 11.40
CA ASN A 211 9.33 -0.38 12.29
C ASN A 211 7.88 0.13 12.36
N LEU A 212 7.21 0.19 11.22
CA LEU A 212 5.83 0.61 11.11
C LEU A 212 4.88 -0.37 11.83
N PHE A 213 5.08 -1.67 11.65
CA PHE A 213 4.35 -2.71 12.37
C PHE A 213 4.51 -2.55 13.89
N ILE A 214 5.76 -2.38 14.36
CA ILE A 214 6.04 -2.16 15.78
C ILE A 214 5.37 -0.88 16.30
N ARG A 215 5.34 0.18 15.49
CA ARG A 215 4.72 1.45 15.84
C ARG A 215 3.20 1.33 15.94
N LEU A 216 2.55 0.66 14.99
CA LEU A 216 1.09 0.55 14.92
C LEU A 216 0.51 -0.46 15.91
N TYR A 217 1.16 -1.61 16.07
CA TYR A 217 0.62 -2.72 16.86
C TYR A 217 1.33 -2.91 18.20
N GLY A 218 2.39 -2.13 18.45
CA GLY A 218 3.16 -2.20 19.67
C GLY A 218 4.07 -3.44 19.76
N LYS A 219 5.07 -3.36 20.65
CA LYS A 219 6.07 -4.40 20.85
C LYS A 219 5.51 -5.73 21.37
N ARG A 220 4.30 -5.73 21.97
CA ARG A 220 3.65 -6.91 22.56
C ARG A 220 2.96 -7.79 21.51
N SER A 221 2.47 -7.19 20.43
CA SER A 221 1.82 -7.90 19.32
C SER A 221 2.82 -8.66 18.44
N PHE A 222 4.10 -8.32 18.55
CA PHE A 222 5.21 -9.04 17.95
C PHE A 222 5.63 -10.16 18.92
N ASP A 223 5.00 -11.34 18.80
CA ASP A 223 5.33 -12.47 19.68
C ASP A 223 6.81 -12.84 19.51
N ARG A 224 7.60 -12.63 20.56
CA ARG A 224 9.04 -12.94 20.59
C ARG A 224 9.34 -14.41 20.26
N ARG A 225 8.36 -15.30 20.42
CA ARG A 225 8.48 -16.73 20.07
C ARG A 225 8.37 -17.00 18.56
N ARG A 226 7.80 -16.07 17.77
CA ARG A 226 7.61 -16.24 16.31
C ARG A 226 8.88 -16.15 15.50
N LEU A 227 9.86 -15.38 15.97
CA LEU A 227 11.09 -15.17 15.26
C LEU A 227 12.20 -16.00 15.89
N LYS A 228 12.29 -17.27 15.45
CA LYS A 228 13.62 -17.80 15.13
C LYS A 228 14.13 -17.02 13.91
N THR A 229 14.37 -15.71 14.04
CA THR A 229 15.03 -14.96 12.97
C THR A 229 16.47 -15.37 12.95
N GLN A 230 16.84 -15.91 11.80
CA GLN A 230 18.22 -16.03 11.39
C GLN A 230 18.86 -14.64 11.48
N CYS A 231 19.99 -14.52 12.19
CA CYS A 231 20.81 -13.32 12.20
C CYS A 231 21.13 -12.93 10.75
N TRP A 232 20.81 -11.71 10.33
CA TRP A 232 21.02 -11.31 8.94
C TRP A 232 22.51 -11.22 8.58
N GLU A 233 23.39 -11.06 9.57
CA GLU A 233 24.83 -10.94 9.38
C GLU A 233 25.58 -12.29 9.41
N CYS A 234 25.06 -13.31 10.09
CA CYS A 234 25.76 -14.61 10.20
C CYS A 234 24.93 -15.85 9.90
N GLY A 235 23.66 -15.71 9.53
CA GLY A 235 22.81 -16.86 9.19
C GLY A 235 22.49 -17.79 10.38
N LYS A 236 22.82 -17.42 11.63
CA LYS A 236 22.54 -18.26 12.80
C LYS A 236 21.24 -17.88 13.49
N TYR A 237 20.44 -18.88 13.86
CA TYR A 237 19.24 -18.70 14.67
C TYR A 237 19.62 -18.29 16.10
N ASN A 238 19.14 -17.13 16.55
CA ASN A 238 19.39 -16.67 17.91
C ASN A 238 18.42 -17.36 18.88
N VAL A 239 18.93 -18.21 19.76
CA VAL A 239 18.13 -19.00 20.71
C VAL A 239 17.87 -18.24 22.01
N ASP A 240 18.54 -17.11 22.22
CA ASP A 240 18.54 -16.44 23.52
C ASP A 240 17.64 -15.20 23.55
N SER A 241 16.55 -15.32 24.32
CA SER A 241 15.41 -14.39 24.38
C SER A 241 15.65 -13.14 25.25
N ARG A 242 16.87 -12.96 25.77
CA ARG A 242 17.16 -11.99 26.83
C ARG A 242 17.78 -10.65 26.41
N SER A 243 18.27 -10.47 25.17
CA SER A 243 18.83 -9.18 24.73
C SER A 243 18.11 -8.60 23.50
N TRP A 244 17.04 -7.84 23.76
CA TRP A 244 16.27 -7.13 22.74
C TRP A 244 17.09 -5.98 22.08
N PHE A 245 18.07 -5.42 22.78
CA PHE A 245 18.94 -4.37 22.24
C PHE A 245 19.86 -4.86 21.12
N SER A 246 20.26 -6.14 21.13
CA SER A 246 21.05 -6.75 20.04
C SER A 246 20.19 -6.97 18.79
N MET A 247 18.90 -7.30 18.97
CA MET A 247 17.99 -7.65 17.88
C MET A 247 17.58 -6.45 17.00
N LEU A 248 17.48 -5.24 17.58
CA LEU A 248 17.22 -4.00 16.81
C LEU A 248 18.35 -3.62 15.85
N LYS A 249 19.58 -4.11 16.09
CA LYS A 249 20.70 -3.94 15.17
C LYS A 249 20.69 -4.94 14.01
N GLY A 250 19.85 -5.97 14.04
CA GLY A 250 19.90 -7.09 13.08
C GLY A 250 21.06 -8.06 13.34
N VAL A 251 21.70 -7.96 14.51
CA VAL A 251 22.96 -8.65 14.84
C VAL A 251 22.72 -9.56 16.06
N CYS A 252 23.00 -10.86 15.94
CA CYS A 252 22.88 -11.76 17.09
C CYS A 252 23.95 -11.43 18.15
N GLY A 253 23.71 -11.87 19.40
CA GLY A 253 24.66 -11.63 20.49
C GLY A 253 26.08 -12.19 20.22
N GLY A 254 26.21 -13.18 19.33
CA GLY A 254 27.51 -13.68 18.86
C GLY A 254 28.26 -12.69 17.96
N CYS A 255 27.58 -12.11 16.97
CA CYS A 255 28.17 -11.11 16.06
C CYS A 255 28.47 -9.78 16.77
N LEU A 256 27.64 -9.40 17.76
CA LEU A 256 27.89 -8.20 18.55
C LEU A 256 29.18 -8.30 19.40
N LYS A 257 29.55 -9.52 19.83
CA LYS A 257 30.79 -9.76 20.59
C LYS A 257 32.04 -9.71 19.72
N MET A 258 31.95 -9.98 18.41
CA MET A 258 33.08 -9.82 17.49
C MET A 258 33.49 -8.35 17.35
N TYR A 259 32.51 -7.44 17.18
CA TYR A 259 32.79 -6.01 17.02
C TYR A 259 33.43 -5.36 18.27
N HIS A 260 33.14 -5.86 19.47
CA HIS A 260 33.73 -5.32 20.69
C HIS A 260 35.14 -5.84 20.99
N HIS A 261 35.65 -6.82 20.24
CA HIS A 261 36.96 -7.41 20.50
C HIS A 261 38.11 -6.77 19.68
N ASP A 262 37.80 -6.04 18.61
CA ASP A 262 38.78 -5.31 17.80
C ASP A 262 39.11 -3.90 18.34
N ASP A 263 38.26 -3.31 19.18
CA ASP A 263 38.46 -1.97 19.76
C ASP A 263 39.39 -1.92 21.00
N ARG A 264 40.10 -3.01 21.32
CA ARG A 264 41.08 -3.05 22.45
C ARG A 264 42.52 -3.32 22.03
N ARG A 265 42.84 -3.19 20.74
CA ARG A 265 44.22 -3.23 20.23
C ARG A 265 44.51 -1.98 19.39
N ALA A 266 44.46 -0.82 20.04
CA ALA A 266 45.09 0.41 19.59
C ALA A 266 45.62 1.14 20.82
#